data_AF-A0A6L9W5F8-F1
#
_entry.id   AF-A0A6L9W5F8-F1
#
_cell.length_a   1.000
_cell.length_b   1.000
_cell.length_c   1.000
_cell.angle_alpha   90.00
_cell.angle_beta   90.00
_cell.angle_gamma   90.00
#
_symmetry.space_group_name_H-M   'P 1'
#
loop_
_entity.id
_entity.type
_entity.pdbx_description
1 polymer ?
#
loop_
_entity_poly.entity_id
_entity_poly.type
_entity_poly.pdbx_seq_one_letter_code
_entity_poly.pdbx_strand_id
1 'polypeptide(L)'
;LADVPATDDPVRDLAALGAAYVAAAQADPFLYRAMFDAAADLEDPAAADATFGRLVEAAGRARAAGRFSDDADPVAVATRIWAAGHGLVLLVLTDVLPAQALAQHGPELTVAGCVGAGDDLRRCRTSVRRGWGAAPSAGASVPSSGG
;
A
#
# COMPACT_ATOMS: atom_id res chain seq x y z
N LEU A 1 4.80 -1.47 -8.69
CA LEU A 1 5.03 -0.49 -7.60
C LEU A 1 5.93 0.69 -8.01
N ALA A 2 6.86 0.52 -8.95
CA ALA A 2 7.81 1.54 -9.39
C ALA A 2 7.17 2.83 -9.96
N ASP A 3 5.93 2.80 -10.46
CA ASP A 3 5.36 3.92 -11.22
C ASP A 3 4.46 4.89 -10.44
N VAL A 4 4.33 4.79 -9.11
CA VAL A 4 3.50 5.75 -8.35
C VAL A 4 4.23 7.11 -8.31
N PRO A 5 3.77 8.19 -8.97
CA PRO A 5 4.49 9.45 -8.93
C PRO A 5 4.36 10.09 -7.54
N ALA A 6 5.46 10.65 -7.03
CA ALA A 6 5.43 11.51 -5.86
C ALA A 6 4.69 12.82 -6.18
N THR A 7 3.89 13.30 -5.24
CA THR A 7 3.08 14.52 -5.33
C THR A 7 3.32 15.41 -4.11
N ASP A 8 2.74 16.61 -4.09
CA ASP A 8 2.80 17.50 -2.91
C ASP A 8 1.96 17.00 -1.72
N ASP A 9 1.23 15.88 -1.86
CA ASP A 9 0.48 15.24 -0.79
C ASP A 9 1.11 13.87 -0.42
N PRO A 10 2.08 13.84 0.50
CA PRO A 10 2.81 12.60 0.84
C PRO A 10 1.91 11.52 1.46
N VAL A 11 0.79 11.89 2.11
CA VAL A 11 -0.19 10.93 2.66
C VAL A 11 -1.00 10.28 1.53
N ARG A 12 -1.31 11.04 0.47
CA ARG A 12 -1.90 10.48 -0.76
C ARG A 12 -0.96 9.48 -1.41
N ASP A 13 0.35 9.77 -1.42
CA ASP A 13 1.33 8.90 -2.05
C ASP A 13 1.54 7.59 -1.27
N LEU A 14 1.54 7.64 0.08
CA LEU A 14 1.50 6.43 0.92
C LEU A 14 0.31 5.53 0.57
N ALA A 15 -0.88 6.12 0.41
CA ALA A 15 -2.07 5.37 0.02
C ALA A 15 -1.98 4.80 -1.40
N ALA A 16 -1.42 5.56 -2.35
CA ALA A 16 -1.24 5.10 -3.73
C ALA A 16 -0.20 3.96 -3.82
N LEU A 17 0.85 3.97 -2.99
CA LEU A 17 1.80 2.86 -2.87
C LEU A 17 1.12 1.61 -2.31
N GLY A 18 0.30 1.75 -1.26
CA GLY A 18 -0.55 0.65 -0.78
C GLY A 18 -1.45 0.08 -1.89
N ALA A 19 -1.87 0.93 -2.84
CA ALA A 19 -2.72 0.53 -3.97
C ALA A 19 -2.07 -0.25 -5.04
N ALA A 20 -0.91 0.22 -5.46
CA ALA A 20 -0.09 -0.53 -6.36
C ALA A 20 0.27 -1.89 -5.76
N TYR A 21 0.48 -1.98 -4.44
CA TYR A 21 0.77 -3.24 -3.75
C TYR A 21 -0.43 -4.21 -3.78
N VAL A 22 -1.61 -3.74 -3.38
CA VAL A 22 -2.84 -4.56 -3.42
C VAL A 22 -3.17 -5.00 -4.85
N ALA A 23 -3.08 -4.09 -5.82
CA ALA A 23 -3.34 -4.42 -7.23
C ALA A 23 -2.33 -5.45 -7.78
N ALA A 24 -1.05 -5.33 -7.41
CA ALA A 24 -0.04 -6.32 -7.78
C ALA A 24 -0.33 -7.70 -7.16
N ALA A 25 -0.70 -7.75 -5.89
CA ALA A 25 -1.06 -8.99 -5.21
C ALA A 25 -2.31 -9.68 -5.80
N GLN A 26 -3.26 -8.90 -6.31
CA GLN A 26 -4.43 -9.44 -7.00
C GLN A 26 -4.10 -9.92 -8.43
N ALA A 27 -3.15 -9.27 -9.11
CA ALA A 27 -2.74 -9.63 -10.46
C ALA A 27 -1.88 -10.91 -10.48
N ASP A 28 -1.07 -11.14 -9.45
CA ASP A 28 -0.30 -12.38 -9.29
C ASP A 28 -0.44 -12.98 -7.87
N PRO A 29 -1.57 -13.64 -7.58
CA PRO A 29 -1.81 -14.27 -6.27
C PRO A 29 -0.79 -15.35 -5.91
N PHE A 30 -0.24 -16.06 -6.91
CA PHE A 30 0.67 -17.19 -6.69
C PHE A 30 2.05 -16.71 -6.25
N LEU A 31 2.59 -15.68 -6.91
CA LEU A 31 3.84 -15.03 -6.49
C LEU A 31 3.74 -14.51 -5.06
N TYR A 32 2.65 -13.81 -4.74
CA TYR A 32 2.49 -13.24 -3.41
C TYR A 32 2.25 -14.30 -2.34
N ARG A 33 1.56 -15.40 -2.64
CA ARG A 33 1.42 -16.54 -1.71
C ARG A 33 2.78 -17.18 -1.42
N ALA A 34 3.62 -17.32 -2.45
CA ALA A 34 4.99 -17.83 -2.30
C ALA A 34 5.84 -16.91 -1.41
N MET A 35 5.77 -15.58 -1.57
CA MET A 35 6.50 -14.62 -0.72
C MET A 35 6.21 -14.76 0.79
N PHE A 36 5.06 -15.33 1.17
CA PHE A 36 4.67 -15.56 2.57
C PHE A 36 4.92 -16.98 3.06
N ASP A 37 5.31 -17.90 2.17
CA ASP A 37 5.77 -19.22 2.55
C ASP A 37 7.25 -19.14 2.95
N ALA A 38 7.61 -19.70 4.11
CA ALA A 38 8.96 -19.63 4.66
C ALA A 38 10.02 -20.35 3.80
N ALA A 39 9.58 -21.05 2.74
CA ALA A 39 10.42 -21.79 1.81
C ALA A 39 10.70 -21.07 0.48
N ALA A 40 10.10 -19.90 0.22
CA ALA A 40 10.35 -19.19 -1.03
C ALA A 40 11.60 -18.31 -0.93
N ASP A 41 12.62 -18.63 -1.73
CA ASP A 41 13.62 -17.63 -2.09
C ASP A 41 12.89 -16.50 -2.82
N LEU A 42 12.89 -15.30 -2.25
CA LEU A 42 12.43 -14.11 -2.95
C LEU A 42 13.27 -13.99 -4.22
N GLU A 43 12.63 -14.06 -5.38
CA GLU A 43 13.31 -13.99 -6.68
C GLU A 43 14.01 -12.62 -6.87
N ASP A 44 13.53 -11.58 -6.17
CA ASP A 44 14.15 -10.25 -6.13
C ASP A 44 13.97 -9.54 -4.76
N PRO A 45 14.89 -9.73 -3.81
CA PRO A 45 14.91 -8.99 -2.55
C PRO A 45 15.07 -7.47 -2.75
N ALA A 46 15.74 -7.04 -3.82
CA ALA A 46 16.01 -5.63 -4.08
C ALA A 46 14.74 -4.87 -4.48
N ALA A 47 13.79 -5.52 -5.15
CA ALA A 47 12.48 -4.93 -5.46
C ALA A 47 11.61 -4.70 -4.19
N ALA A 48 11.71 -5.60 -3.21
CA ALA A 48 11.05 -5.43 -1.91
C ALA A 48 11.67 -4.26 -1.14
N ASP A 49 13.01 -4.19 -1.08
CA ASP A 49 13.74 -3.09 -0.46
C ASP A 49 13.44 -1.74 -1.12
N ALA A 50 13.37 -1.70 -2.45
CA ALA A 50 13.02 -0.49 -3.18
C ALA A 50 11.60 -0.02 -2.85
N THR A 51 10.61 -0.92 -2.77
CA THR A 51 9.24 -0.54 -2.42
C THR A 51 9.15 -0.02 -0.99
N PHE A 52 9.80 -0.70 -0.05
CA PHE A 52 9.84 -0.27 1.34
C PHE A 52 10.51 1.11 1.47
N GLY A 53 11.62 1.34 0.76
CA GLY A 53 12.30 2.64 0.68
C GLY A 53 11.35 3.77 0.28
N ARG A 54 10.46 3.56 -0.69
CA ARG A 54 9.48 4.57 -1.11
C ARG A 54 8.45 4.91 -0.03
N LEU A 55 8.05 3.94 0.80
CA LEU A 55 7.18 4.19 1.94
C LEU A 55 7.89 5.03 2.99
N VAL A 56 9.16 4.72 3.27
CA VAL A 56 10.01 5.49 4.20
C VAL A 56 10.17 6.92 3.70
N GLU A 57 10.45 7.12 2.41
CA GLU A 57 10.55 8.45 1.79
C GLU A 57 9.24 9.23 1.90
N ALA A 58 8.10 8.62 1.58
CA ALA A 58 6.80 9.27 1.68
C ALA A 58 6.45 9.63 3.14
N ALA A 59 6.77 8.76 4.11
CA ALA A 59 6.61 9.05 5.52
C ALA A 59 7.54 10.20 5.99
N GLY A 60 8.77 10.25 5.50
CA GLY A 60 9.71 11.34 5.76
C GLY A 60 9.20 12.68 5.22
N ARG A 61 8.64 12.70 4.01
CA ARG A 61 8.00 13.89 3.44
C ARG A 61 6.74 14.32 4.20
N ALA A 62 5.94 13.37 4.68
CA ALA A 62 4.78 13.67 5.51
C ALA A 62 5.18 14.35 6.82
N ARG A 63 6.25 13.87 7.48
CA ARG A 63 6.83 14.55 8.65
C ARG A 63 7.36 15.94 8.30
N ALA A 64 8.17 16.06 7.25
CA ALA A 64 8.72 17.36 6.82
C ALA A 64 7.64 18.39 6.45
N ALA A 65 6.47 17.92 5.97
CA ALA A 65 5.31 18.76 5.65
C ALA A 65 4.41 19.07 6.87
N GLY A 66 4.82 18.68 8.09
CA GLY A 66 4.04 18.86 9.31
C GLY A 66 2.74 18.06 9.33
N ARG A 67 2.65 16.98 8.53
CA ARG A 67 1.52 16.03 8.60
C ARG A 67 1.70 15.07 9.76
N PHE A 68 2.93 14.62 10.02
CA PHE A 68 3.25 13.72 11.13
C PHE A 68 3.95 14.51 12.23
N SER A 69 3.89 14.00 13.46
CA SER A 69 4.58 14.58 14.61
C SER A 69 6.09 14.62 14.40
N ASP A 70 6.76 15.57 15.04
CA ASP A 70 8.21 15.75 14.92
C ASP A 70 9.02 14.57 15.48
N ASP A 71 8.44 13.74 16.33
CA ASP A 71 9.03 12.52 16.89
C ASP A 71 8.68 11.24 16.08
N ALA A 72 7.86 11.36 15.03
CA ALA A 72 7.52 10.23 14.18
C ALA A 72 8.77 9.75 13.40
N ASP A 73 9.22 8.54 13.67
CA ASP A 73 10.25 7.88 12.86
C ASP A 73 9.65 7.39 11.53
N PRO A 74 10.11 7.90 10.37
CA PRO A 74 9.61 7.48 9.05
C PRO A 74 9.72 5.97 8.81
N VAL A 75 10.79 5.33 9.31
CA VAL A 75 10.99 3.89 9.16
C VAL A 75 9.93 3.15 9.97
N ALA A 76 9.73 3.49 11.24
CA ALA A 76 8.69 2.87 12.06
C ALA A 76 7.28 3.07 11.48
N VAL A 77 6.96 4.25 10.93
CA VAL A 77 5.67 4.51 10.28
C VAL A 77 5.50 3.62 9.04
N ALA A 78 6.49 3.59 8.16
CA ALA A 78 6.49 2.74 6.97
C ALA A 78 6.33 1.26 7.34
N THR A 79 7.07 0.76 8.34
CA THR A 79 6.99 -0.63 8.81
C THR A 79 5.60 -1.00 9.29
N ARG A 80 4.93 -0.13 10.05
CA ARG A 80 3.56 -0.41 10.54
C ARG A 80 2.55 -0.49 9.39
N ILE A 81 2.61 0.45 8.45
CA ILE A 81 1.73 0.47 7.27
C ILE A 81 2.00 -0.76 6.40
N TRP A 82 3.27 -1.08 6.17
CA TRP A 82 3.71 -2.23 5.39
C TRP A 82 3.24 -3.54 6.01
N ALA A 83 3.50 -3.76 7.29
CA ALA A 83 3.08 -4.97 8.01
C ALA A 83 1.55 -5.15 8.00
N ALA A 84 0.79 -4.08 8.22
CA ALA A 84 -0.67 -4.13 8.18
C ALA A 84 -1.20 -4.47 6.78
N GLY A 85 -0.63 -3.86 5.73
CA GLY A 85 -0.98 -4.15 4.34
C GLY A 85 -0.64 -5.58 3.92
N HIS A 86 0.55 -6.06 4.29
CA HIS A 86 0.96 -7.45 4.07
C HIS A 86 0.02 -8.44 4.77
N GLY A 87 -0.32 -8.20 6.04
CA GLY A 87 -1.23 -9.05 6.79
C GLY A 87 -2.63 -9.13 6.15
N LEU A 88 -3.17 -7.99 5.70
CA LEU A 88 -4.47 -7.98 5.02
C LEU A 88 -4.43 -8.75 3.70
N VAL A 89 -3.38 -8.58 2.89
CA VAL A 89 -3.20 -9.32 1.64
C VAL A 89 -3.07 -10.81 1.91
N LEU A 90 -2.24 -11.22 2.88
CA LEU A 90 -2.08 -12.62 3.24
C LEU A 90 -3.43 -13.26 3.61
N LEU A 91 -4.22 -12.62 4.47
CA LEU A 91 -5.52 -13.14 4.90
C LEU A 91 -6.49 -13.33 3.72
N VAL A 92 -6.41 -12.46 2.72
CA VAL A 92 -7.25 -12.56 1.51
C VAL A 92 -6.73 -13.64 0.55
N LEU A 93 -5.42 -13.69 0.31
CA LEU A 93 -4.83 -14.70 -0.57
C LEU A 93 -4.94 -16.12 -0.03
N THR A 94 -5.07 -16.28 1.30
CA THR A 94 -5.26 -17.56 1.98
C THR A 94 -6.73 -17.92 2.24
N ASP A 95 -7.66 -17.17 1.63
CA ASP A 95 -9.12 -17.38 1.73
C ASP A 95 -9.69 -17.27 3.16
N VAL A 96 -8.94 -16.68 4.10
CA VAL A 96 -9.43 -16.37 5.46
C VAL A 96 -10.38 -15.18 5.44
N LEU A 97 -10.14 -14.22 4.55
CA LEU A 97 -10.99 -13.07 4.30
C LEU A 97 -11.44 -13.00 2.82
N PRO A 98 -12.63 -12.46 2.53
CA PRO A 98 -13.08 -12.29 1.15
C PRO A 98 -12.27 -11.20 0.43
N ALA A 99 -12.15 -11.29 -0.90
CA ALA A 99 -11.39 -10.33 -1.71
C ALA A 99 -11.77 -8.86 -1.49
N GLN A 100 -13.06 -8.60 -1.19
CA GLN A 100 -13.60 -7.26 -0.90
C GLN A 100 -12.95 -6.62 0.34
N ALA A 101 -12.38 -7.41 1.25
CA ALA A 101 -11.69 -6.91 2.44
C ALA A 101 -10.50 -5.99 2.08
N LEU A 102 -9.83 -6.23 0.94
CA LEU A 102 -8.74 -5.37 0.45
C LEU A 102 -9.21 -3.93 0.23
N ALA A 103 -10.30 -3.77 -0.53
CA ALA A 103 -10.86 -2.46 -0.85
C ALA A 103 -11.52 -1.79 0.37
N GLN A 104 -12.12 -2.59 1.26
CA GLN A 104 -12.81 -2.08 2.46
C GLN A 104 -11.85 -1.64 3.56
N HIS A 105 -10.74 -2.35 3.76
CA HIS A 105 -9.84 -2.14 4.90
C HIS A 105 -8.49 -1.54 4.52
N GLY A 106 -7.99 -1.71 3.30
CA GLY A 106 -6.73 -1.10 2.85
C GLY A 106 -6.65 0.42 3.07
N PRO A 107 -7.69 1.19 2.72
CA PRO A 107 -7.79 2.62 3.06
C PRO A 107 -7.68 2.91 4.54
N GLU A 108 -8.49 2.26 5.37
CA GLU A 108 -8.52 2.58 6.79
C GLU A 108 -7.25 2.14 7.53
N LEU A 109 -6.54 1.09 7.06
CA LEU A 109 -5.21 0.75 7.58
C LEU A 109 -4.18 1.85 7.32
N THR A 110 -4.23 2.47 6.13
CA THR A 110 -3.36 3.61 5.82
C THR A 110 -3.73 4.82 6.66
N VAL A 111 -5.04 5.09 6.83
CA VAL A 111 -5.53 6.17 7.70
C VAL A 111 -5.05 5.96 9.13
N ALA A 112 -5.20 4.76 9.68
CA ALA A 112 -4.79 4.43 11.04
C ALA A 112 -3.28 4.64 11.25
N GLY A 113 -2.45 4.21 10.29
CA GLY A 113 -1.01 4.42 10.34
C GLY A 113 -0.62 5.91 10.32
N CYS A 114 -1.25 6.71 9.46
CA CYS A 114 -0.98 8.13 9.33
C CYS A 114 -1.47 8.94 10.54
N VAL A 115 -2.67 8.64 11.06
CA VAL A 115 -3.21 9.28 12.27
C VAL A 115 -2.40 8.89 13.50
N GLY A 116 -1.99 7.62 13.61
CA GLY A 116 -1.08 7.17 14.66
C GLY A 116 0.30 7.83 14.60
N ALA A 117 0.71 8.34 13.43
CA ALA A 117 1.92 9.13 13.24
C ALA A 117 1.72 10.64 13.50
N GLY A 118 0.50 11.09 13.80
CA GLY A 118 0.19 12.49 14.15
C GLY A 118 -0.64 13.27 13.14
N ASP A 119 -1.10 12.66 12.04
CA ASP A 119 -1.91 13.38 11.04
C ASP A 119 -3.33 13.69 11.50
N ASP A 120 -3.90 14.77 10.96
CA ASP A 120 -5.31 15.11 11.17
C ASP A 120 -6.21 14.09 10.47
N LEU A 121 -7.17 13.52 11.22
CA LEU A 121 -8.04 12.45 10.73
C LEU A 121 -8.84 12.85 9.47
N ARG A 122 -9.39 14.06 9.40
CA ARG A 122 -10.23 14.48 8.26
C ARG A 122 -9.39 14.73 7.01
N ARG A 123 -8.26 15.40 7.18
CA ARG A 123 -7.28 15.65 6.11
C ARG A 123 -6.70 14.33 5.61
N CYS A 124 -6.29 13.45 6.52
CA CYS A 124 -5.78 12.11 6.23
C CYS A 124 -6.75 11.31 5.36
N ARG A 125 -8.01 11.17 5.78
CA ARG A 125 -9.04 10.44 5.00
C ARG A 125 -9.26 11.01 3.60
N THR A 126 -9.08 12.32 3.42
CA THR A 126 -9.20 12.95 2.10
C THR A 126 -8.01 12.58 1.20
N SER A 127 -6.79 12.68 1.72
CA SER A 127 -5.57 12.28 1.04
C SER A 127 -5.57 10.78 0.68
N VAL A 128 -5.92 9.92 1.63
CA VAL A 128 -5.94 8.47 1.46
C VAL A 128 -6.94 8.04 0.39
N ARG A 129 -8.15 8.61 0.39
CA ARG A 129 -9.16 8.32 -0.64
C ARG A 129 -8.70 8.68 -2.05
N ARG A 130 -7.99 9.81 -2.20
CA ARG A 130 -7.41 10.23 -3.48
C ARG A 130 -6.29 9.30 -3.93
N GLY A 131 -5.49 8.78 -3.00
CA GLY A 131 -4.43 7.81 -3.30
C GLY A 131 -5.01 6.49 -3.78
N TRP A 132 -6.01 5.98 -3.07
CA TRP A 132 -6.71 4.74 -3.42
C TRP A 132 -7.48 4.82 -4.73
N GLY A 133 -8.19 5.93 -4.98
CA GLY A 133 -8.97 6.12 -6.20
C GLY A 133 -8.13 6.38 -7.45
N ALA A 134 -6.83 6.67 -7.31
CA ALA A 134 -5.91 6.92 -8.42
C ALA A 134 -5.13 5.67 -8.85
N ALA A 135 -5.31 4.54 -8.17
CA ALA A 135 -4.69 3.29 -8.55
C ALA A 135 -5.24 2.83 -9.91
N PRO A 136 -4.40 2.40 -10.86
CA PRO A 136 -4.90 1.84 -12.10
C PRO A 136 -5.75 0.62 -11.76
N SER A 137 -7.03 0.65 -12.14
CA SER A 137 -7.86 -0.55 -12.16
C SER A 137 -7.12 -1.59 -13.00
N ALA A 138 -6.79 -2.73 -12.41
CA ALA A 138 -6.27 -3.87 -13.17
C ALA A 138 -7.24 -4.11 -14.33
N GLY A 139 -6.73 -3.97 -15.56
CA GLY A 139 -7.54 -3.87 -16.77
C GLY A 139 -8.54 -5.01 -16.86
N ALA A 140 -9.82 -4.68 -16.98
CA ALA A 140 -10.82 -5.62 -17.46
C ALA A 140 -10.48 -5.93 -18.92
N SER A 141 -9.73 -7.00 -19.14
CA SER A 141 -9.57 -7.60 -20.47
C SER A 141 -10.95 -8.06 -20.93
N VAL A 142 -11.61 -7.24 -21.75
CA VAL A 142 -12.82 -7.61 -22.48
C VAL A 142 -12.45 -8.77 -23.40
N PRO A 143 -13.10 -9.95 -23.32
CA PRO A 143 -12.88 -10.97 -24.32
C PRO A 143 -13.39 -10.43 -25.66
N SER A 144 -12.47 -10.34 -26.62
CA SER A 144 -12.77 -10.08 -28.02
C SER A 144 -13.68 -11.20 -28.53
N SER A 145 -14.98 -10.93 -28.62
CA SER A 145 -15.90 -11.71 -29.43
C SER A 145 -15.68 -11.33 -30.90
N GLY A 146 -15.08 -12.24 -31.66
CA GLY A 146 -15.02 -12.18 -33.12
C GLY A 146 -14.17 -13.34 -33.64
N GLY A 147 -14.61 -14.17 -34.57
CA GLY A 147 -15.88 -14.28 -35.30
C GLY A 147 -15.91 -15.63 -36.03
#